data_AF-A0A8J8EYL1-F1
#
_entry.id   AF-A0A8J8EYL1-F1
#
_cell.length_a   1.000
_cell.length_b   1.000
_cell.length_c   1.000
_cell.angle_alpha   90.00
_cell.angle_beta   90.00
_cell.angle_gamma   90.00
#
_symmetry.space_group_name_H-M   'P 1'
#
loop_
_entity.id
_entity.type
_entity.pdbx_description
1 polymer ?
#
loop_
_entity_poly.entity_id
_entity_poly.type
_entity_poly.pdbx_seq_one_letter_code
_entity_poly.pdbx_strand_id
1 'polypeptide(L)'
;MGNNFQVPKHGLILLRGILAGLMFAGLFWYGDSHEATVSDLVKVIAGTSFWLILGAELLDKIAGREDYAKMYAWMGGKLGRGGSTGGLFAVIIMSSIIFAAALYFVAGSITFNLNSYSPATLLWAGLVATYITLPETGDNELLLWIWLGATIATKGQYIHQALLLPGVFHLTKLLLARL
;
A
#
# COMPACT_ATOMS: atom_id res chain seq x y z
N MET A 1 31.69 -35.57 -5.12
CA MET A 1 31.32 -34.78 -3.93
C MET A 1 30.63 -33.51 -4.43
N GLY A 2 29.30 -33.55 -4.56
CA GLY A 2 28.53 -32.38 -4.96
C GLY A 2 28.44 -31.42 -3.78
N ASN A 3 29.12 -30.27 -3.88
CA ASN A 3 28.92 -29.17 -2.95
C ASN A 3 27.48 -28.69 -3.11
N ASN A 4 26.58 -29.19 -2.26
CA ASN A 4 25.28 -28.57 -2.02
C ASN A 4 25.55 -27.19 -1.42
N PHE A 5 25.75 -26.20 -2.29
CA PHE A 5 25.62 -24.79 -1.92
C PHE A 5 24.19 -24.58 -1.46
N GLN A 6 23.95 -24.82 -0.17
CA GLN A 6 22.75 -24.33 0.50
C GLN A 6 22.89 -22.82 0.58
N VAL A 7 22.44 -22.12 -0.47
CA VAL A 7 22.28 -20.67 -0.41
C VAL A 7 21.40 -20.39 0.81
N PRO A 8 21.84 -19.56 1.78
CA PRO A 8 21.04 -19.27 2.95
C PRO A 8 19.70 -18.70 2.48
N LYS A 9 18.58 -19.32 2.89
CA LYS A 9 17.22 -19.00 2.42
C LYS A 9 16.93 -17.50 2.43
N HIS A 10 17.45 -16.79 3.45
CA HIS A 10 17.31 -15.33 3.59
C HIS A 10 18.06 -14.53 2.52
N GLY A 11 19.26 -14.96 2.11
CA GLY A 11 20.03 -14.28 1.07
C GLY A 11 19.37 -14.36 -0.30
N LEU A 12 18.73 -15.50 -0.60
CA LEU A 12 17.98 -15.68 -1.84
C LEU A 12 16.71 -14.81 -1.88
N ILE A 13 15.99 -14.69 -0.75
CA ILE A 13 14.80 -13.82 -0.64
C ILE A 13 15.19 -12.36 -0.85
N LEU A 14 16.26 -11.91 -0.20
CA LEU A 14 16.75 -10.54 -0.30
C LEU A 14 17.21 -10.21 -1.74
N LEU A 15 17.94 -11.12 -2.40
CA LEU A 15 18.33 -10.98 -3.79
C LEU A 15 17.12 -10.89 -4.74
N ARG A 16 16.11 -11.75 -4.55
CA ARG A 16 14.86 -11.71 -5.35
C ARG A 16 14.14 -10.38 -5.17
N GLY A 17 14.09 -9.87 -3.94
CA GLY A 17 13.54 -8.55 -3.63
C GLY A 17 14.28 -7.41 -4.34
N ILE A 18 15.61 -7.37 -4.23
CA ILE A 18 16.44 -6.38 -4.94
C ILE A 18 16.19 -6.43 -6.45
N LEU A 19 16.18 -7.62 -7.05
CA LEU A 19 15.91 -7.79 -8.47
C LEU A 19 14.51 -7.29 -8.84
N ALA A 20 13.49 -7.60 -8.03
CA ALA A 20 12.14 -7.10 -8.24
C ALA A 20 12.08 -5.57 -8.19
N GLY A 21 12.72 -4.95 -7.19
CA GLY A 21 12.82 -3.50 -7.08
C GLY A 21 13.51 -2.85 -8.29
N LEU A 22 14.60 -3.45 -8.79
CA LEU A 22 15.29 -2.97 -9.99
C LEU A 22 14.46 -3.16 -11.26
N MET A 23 13.71 -4.25 -11.38
CA MET A 23 12.79 -4.46 -12.50
C MET A 23 11.66 -3.43 -12.49
N PHE A 24 11.05 -3.17 -11.32
CA PHE A 24 10.07 -2.09 -11.17
C PHE A 24 10.69 -0.73 -11.49
N ALA A 25 11.93 -0.45 -11.04
CA ALA A 25 12.62 0.78 -11.39
C ALA A 25 12.78 0.95 -12.91
N GLY A 26 13.19 -0.10 -13.62
CA GLY A 26 13.31 -0.08 -15.08
C GLY A 26 11.96 0.14 -15.78
N LEU A 27 10.92 -0.58 -15.35
CA LEU A 27 9.55 -0.43 -15.88
C LEU A 27 9.00 0.98 -15.64
N PHE A 28 9.18 1.52 -14.43
CA PHE A 28 8.70 2.85 -14.09
C PHE A 28 9.51 3.95 -14.78
N TRP A 29 10.83 3.80 -14.90
CA TRP A 29 11.65 4.76 -15.65
C TRP A 29 11.26 4.81 -17.13
N TYR A 30 11.04 3.64 -17.74
CA TYR A 30 10.56 3.55 -19.12
C TYR A 30 9.16 4.16 -19.24
N GLY A 31 8.22 3.74 -18.39
CA GLY A 31 6.84 4.23 -18.43
C GLY A 31 6.71 5.73 -18.17
N ASP A 32 7.45 6.27 -17.19
CA ASP A 32 7.52 7.71 -16.88
C ASP A 32 8.01 8.54 -18.08
N SER A 33 8.92 7.98 -18.89
CA SER A 33 9.47 8.64 -20.08
C SER A 33 8.55 8.61 -21.30
N HIS A 34 7.52 7.76 -21.31
CA HIS A 34 6.67 7.52 -22.49
C HIS A 34 5.21 7.91 -22.28
N GLU A 35 4.68 7.84 -21.05
CA GLU A 35 3.26 8.05 -20.77
C GLU A 35 3.04 8.94 -19.54
N ALA A 36 2.34 10.06 -19.73
CA ALA A 36 2.09 11.03 -18.64
C ALA A 36 1.28 10.41 -17.49
N THR A 37 0.33 9.51 -17.80
CA THR A 37 -0.46 8.81 -16.79
C THR A 37 0.41 7.90 -15.92
N VAL A 38 1.40 7.22 -16.52
CA VAL A 38 2.34 6.38 -15.79
C VAL A 38 3.30 7.24 -14.99
N SER A 39 3.76 8.36 -15.55
CA SER A 39 4.56 9.36 -14.83
C SER A 39 3.88 9.81 -13.55
N ASP A 40 2.61 10.19 -13.62
CA ASP A 40 1.87 10.64 -12.44
C ASP A 40 1.66 9.52 -11.42
N LEU A 41 1.40 8.29 -11.87
CA LEU A 41 1.34 7.12 -10.99
C LEU A 41 2.67 6.89 -10.27
N VAL A 42 3.80 6.94 -10.99
CA VAL A 42 5.14 6.75 -10.43
C VAL A 42 5.46 7.81 -9.37
N LYS A 43 5.10 9.07 -9.62
CA LYS A 43 5.25 10.16 -8.63
C LYS A 43 4.41 9.90 -7.37
N VAL A 44 3.15 9.47 -7.53
CA VAL A 44 2.26 9.13 -6.42
C VAL A 44 2.83 7.97 -5.59
N ILE A 45 3.30 6.91 -6.25
CA ILE A 45 3.92 5.76 -5.56
C ILE A 45 5.16 6.23 -4.80
N ALA A 46 6.09 6.93 -5.46
CA ALA A 46 7.33 7.41 -4.85
C ALA A 46 7.10 8.41 -3.70
N GLY A 47 6.04 9.21 -3.77
CA GLY A 47 5.63 10.17 -2.73
C GLY A 47 4.80 9.57 -1.61
N THR A 48 4.36 8.31 -1.73
CA THR A 48 3.59 7.64 -0.69
C THR A 48 4.44 7.45 0.56
N SER A 49 3.82 7.64 1.73
CA SER A 49 4.52 7.50 3.02
C SER A 49 5.13 6.11 3.19
N PHE A 50 6.43 6.04 3.45
CA PHE A 50 7.15 4.80 3.75
C PHE A 50 6.50 4.03 4.91
N TRP A 51 5.99 4.75 5.91
CA TRP A 51 5.32 4.15 7.06
C TRP A 51 4.00 3.47 6.69
N LEU A 52 3.29 3.95 5.66
CA LEU A 52 2.12 3.26 5.12
C LEU A 52 2.53 1.95 4.48
N ILE A 53 3.57 1.97 3.65
CA ILE A 53 4.07 0.76 2.97
C ILE A 53 4.50 -0.27 4.00
N LEU A 54 5.34 0.13 4.95
CA LEU A 54 5.79 -0.75 6.02
C LEU A 54 4.61 -1.25 6.88
N GLY A 55 3.66 -0.38 7.21
CA GLY A 55 2.46 -0.74 7.97
C GLY A 55 1.58 -1.76 7.24
N ALA A 56 1.35 -1.58 5.94
CA ALA A 56 0.58 -2.50 5.12
C ALA A 56 1.24 -3.89 5.05
N GLU A 57 2.56 -3.92 4.84
CA GLU A 57 3.37 -5.15 4.80
C GLU A 57 3.39 -5.87 6.17
N LEU A 58 3.48 -5.13 7.27
CA LEU A 58 3.41 -5.70 8.62
C LEU A 58 2.01 -6.21 8.95
N LEU A 59 0.96 -5.47 8.57
CA LEU A 59 -0.42 -5.92 8.74
C LEU A 59 -0.67 -7.22 8.00
N ASP A 60 -0.20 -7.34 6.76
CA ASP A 60 -0.34 -8.56 5.95
C ASP A 60 0.44 -9.75 6.53
N LYS A 61 1.62 -9.53 7.12
CA LYS A 61 2.38 -10.58 7.82
C LYS A 61 1.75 -11.06 9.12
N ILE A 62 1.05 -10.17 9.82
CA ILE A 62 0.45 -10.48 11.13
C ILE A 62 -0.98 -10.98 10.97
N ALA A 63 -1.73 -10.43 10.01
CA ALA A 63 -3.13 -10.76 9.79
C ALA A 63 -3.24 -12.06 8.98
N GLY A 64 -3.53 -13.15 9.68
CA GLY A 64 -3.82 -14.41 9.01
C GLY A 64 -5.16 -14.37 8.29
N ARG A 65 -5.38 -15.33 7.38
CA ARG A 65 -6.66 -15.55 6.71
C ARG A 65 -7.85 -15.64 7.69
N GLU A 66 -7.61 -16.21 8.86
CA GLU A 66 -8.60 -16.32 9.93
C GLU A 66 -9.00 -14.97 10.52
N ASP A 67 -8.09 -14.00 10.59
CA ASP A 67 -8.34 -12.71 11.22
C ASP A 67 -9.22 -11.83 10.32
N TYR A 68 -8.99 -11.87 9.00
CA TYR A 68 -9.91 -11.28 8.04
C TYR A 68 -11.29 -11.94 8.08
N ALA A 69 -11.36 -13.28 8.15
CA ALA A 69 -12.63 -13.99 8.28
C ALA A 69 -13.38 -13.63 9.57
N LYS A 70 -12.68 -13.51 10.70
CA LYS A 70 -13.24 -13.05 11.99
C LYS A 70 -13.73 -11.61 11.91
N MET A 71 -12.97 -10.72 11.26
CA MET A 71 -13.33 -9.32 11.05
C MET A 71 -14.60 -9.17 10.21
N TYR A 72 -14.70 -9.89 9.09
CA TYR A 72 -15.91 -9.91 8.27
C TYR A 72 -17.10 -10.56 9.00
N ALA A 73 -16.88 -11.65 9.74
CA ALA A 73 -17.93 -12.30 10.53
C ALA A 73 -18.45 -11.42 11.67
N TRP A 74 -17.56 -10.72 12.38
CA TRP A 74 -17.90 -9.74 13.41
C TRP A 74 -18.76 -8.61 12.85
N MET A 75 -18.35 -8.06 11.69
CA MET A 75 -19.10 -7.02 11.01
C MET A 75 -20.47 -7.54 10.54
N GLY A 76 -20.54 -8.75 9.97
CA GLY A 76 -21.78 -9.38 9.55
C GLY A 76 -22.76 -9.61 10.71
N GLY A 77 -22.24 -10.02 11.87
CA GLY A 77 -23.00 -10.16 13.11
C GLY A 77 -23.56 -8.83 13.62
N LYS A 78 -22.77 -7.74 13.56
CA LYS A 78 -23.23 -6.39 13.93
C LYS A 78 -24.29 -5.81 13.00
N LEU A 79 -24.27 -6.18 11.72
CA LEU A 79 -25.26 -5.71 10.74
C LEU A 79 -26.63 -6.39 10.90
N GLY A 80 -26.80 -7.31 11.86
CA GLY A 80 -28.10 -7.93 12.18
C GLY A 80 -28.68 -8.79 11.05
N ARG A 81 -27.90 -9.06 10.01
CA ARG A 81 -28.29 -9.82 8.82
C ARG A 81 -27.65 -11.20 8.89
N GLY A 82 -28.31 -12.13 9.56
CA GLY A 82 -27.90 -13.55 9.53
C GLY A 82 -28.00 -14.09 8.10
N GLY A 83 -26.89 -14.66 7.59
CA GLY A 83 -26.83 -15.33 6.28
C GLY A 83 -25.87 -14.70 5.27
N SER A 84 -25.78 -15.31 4.08
CA SER A 84 -24.87 -14.94 2.97
C SER A 84 -24.92 -13.45 2.60
N THR A 85 -26.09 -12.82 2.67
CA THR A 85 -26.27 -11.38 2.38
C THR A 85 -25.58 -10.48 3.41
N GLY A 86 -25.60 -10.81 4.70
CA GLY A 86 -24.89 -10.05 5.73
C GLY A 86 -23.38 -10.13 5.58
N GLY A 87 -22.87 -11.28 5.17
CA GLY A 87 -21.46 -11.48 4.81
C GLY A 87 -21.03 -10.60 3.63
N LEU A 88 -21.85 -10.51 2.57
CA LEU A 88 -21.58 -9.64 1.42
C LEU A 88 -21.52 -8.16 1.81
N PHE A 89 -22.48 -7.66 2.60
CA PHE A 89 -22.44 -6.27 3.08
C PHE A 89 -21.24 -6.00 3.99
N ALA A 90 -20.86 -6.96 4.83
CA ALA A 90 -19.70 -6.85 5.69
C ALA A 90 -18.40 -6.71 4.89
N VAL A 91 -18.23 -7.49 3.82
CA VAL A 91 -17.08 -7.38 2.90
C VAL A 91 -17.07 -6.02 2.24
N ILE A 92 -18.19 -5.57 1.64
CA ILE A 92 -18.26 -4.28 0.96
C ILE A 92 -17.89 -3.12 1.90
N ILE A 93 -18.46 -3.11 3.12
CA ILE A 93 -18.18 -2.05 4.10
C ILE A 93 -16.71 -2.07 4.52
N MET A 94 -16.16 -3.24 4.85
CA MET A 94 -14.76 -3.33 5.27
C MET A 94 -13.79 -2.98 4.16
N SER A 95 -14.00 -3.47 2.94
CA SER A 95 -13.19 -3.09 1.78
C SER A 95 -13.27 -1.58 1.52
N SER A 96 -14.45 -0.96 1.72
CA SER A 96 -14.61 0.49 1.60
C SER A 96 -13.84 1.26 2.68
N ILE A 97 -13.83 0.76 3.92
CA ILE A 97 -13.07 1.35 5.03
C ILE A 97 -11.56 1.23 4.77
N ILE A 98 -11.08 0.05 4.35
CA ILE A 98 -9.67 -0.19 4.02
C ILE A 98 -9.24 0.70 2.86
N PHE A 99 -10.08 0.83 1.82
CA PHE A 99 -9.85 1.75 0.72
C PHE A 99 -9.78 3.21 1.18
N ALA A 100 -10.72 3.66 2.01
CA ALA A 100 -10.72 5.02 2.54
C ALA A 100 -9.47 5.29 3.39
N ALA A 101 -9.01 4.30 4.18
CA ALA A 101 -7.78 4.39 4.94
C ALA A 101 -6.54 4.47 4.02
N ALA A 102 -6.44 3.59 3.01
CA ALA A 102 -5.36 3.64 2.03
C ALA A 102 -5.34 4.99 1.29
N LEU A 103 -6.50 5.48 0.87
CA LEU A 103 -6.64 6.77 0.21
C LEU A 103 -6.20 7.93 1.11
N TYR A 104 -6.56 7.92 2.39
CA TYR A 104 -6.10 8.92 3.35
C TYR A 104 -4.58 8.98 3.45
N PHE A 105 -3.93 7.82 3.54
CA PHE A 105 -2.47 7.77 3.70
C PHE A 105 -1.71 8.05 2.39
N VAL A 106 -2.29 7.71 1.24
CA VAL A 106 -1.71 8.04 -0.07
C VAL A 106 -1.90 9.54 -0.39
N ALA A 107 -3.10 10.08 -0.20
CA ALA A 107 -3.42 11.47 -0.54
C ALA A 107 -3.07 12.47 0.57
N GLY A 108 -2.84 11.99 1.79
CA GLY A 108 -2.59 12.80 2.99
C GLY A 108 -3.81 13.53 3.56
N SER A 109 -5.01 13.31 3.00
CA SER A 109 -6.26 13.88 3.48
C SER A 109 -7.46 13.04 3.03
N ILE A 110 -8.57 13.11 3.77
CA ILE A 110 -9.87 12.58 3.34
C ILE A 110 -10.74 13.76 2.93
N THR A 111 -11.08 13.80 1.65
CA THR A 111 -12.27 14.48 1.15
C THR A 111 -13.31 13.46 0.70
N PHE A 112 -14.58 13.84 0.81
CA PHE A 112 -15.71 13.04 0.33
C PHE A 112 -15.99 13.23 -1.17
N ASN A 113 -15.22 14.07 -1.85
CA ASN A 113 -15.33 14.29 -3.29
C ASN A 113 -14.20 13.57 -4.02
N LEU A 114 -14.51 12.45 -4.68
CA LEU A 114 -13.51 11.68 -5.43
C LEU A 114 -12.88 12.45 -6.60
N ASN A 115 -13.58 13.45 -7.15
CA ASN A 115 -13.09 14.26 -8.27
C ASN A 115 -11.95 15.21 -7.87
N SER A 116 -11.65 15.36 -6.57
CA SER A 116 -10.50 16.16 -6.15
C SER A 116 -9.20 15.36 -6.10
N TYR A 117 -9.24 14.04 -6.21
CA TYR A 117 -8.03 13.22 -6.28
C TYR A 117 -7.65 12.99 -7.73
N SER A 118 -6.35 12.91 -8.00
CA SER A 118 -5.89 12.49 -9.32
C SER A 118 -6.26 11.02 -9.57
N PRO A 119 -6.46 10.62 -10.84
CA PRO A 119 -6.67 9.20 -11.18
C PRO A 119 -5.53 8.30 -10.66
N ALA A 120 -4.29 8.78 -10.72
CA ALA A 120 -3.12 8.08 -10.19
C ALA A 120 -3.22 7.82 -8.67
N THR A 121 -3.68 8.81 -7.90
CA THR A 121 -3.92 8.67 -6.45
C THR A 121 -4.99 7.64 -6.14
N LEU A 122 -6.12 7.68 -6.85
CA LEU A 122 -7.19 6.70 -6.66
C LEU A 122 -6.75 5.29 -7.04
N LEU A 123 -6.01 5.15 -8.15
CA LEU A 123 -5.50 3.87 -8.62
C LEU A 123 -4.52 3.28 -7.61
N TRP A 124 -3.55 4.06 -7.13
CA TRP A 124 -2.57 3.56 -6.17
C TRP A 124 -3.21 3.21 -4.82
N ALA A 125 -4.10 4.06 -4.30
CA ALA A 125 -4.87 3.75 -3.10
C ALA A 125 -5.70 2.47 -3.26
N GLY A 126 -6.29 2.26 -4.44
CA GLY A 126 -7.00 1.04 -4.80
C GLY A 126 -6.10 -0.18 -4.76
N LEU A 127 -4.91 -0.10 -5.37
CA LEU A 127 -3.93 -1.19 -5.38
C LEU A 127 -3.44 -1.54 -3.98
N VAL A 128 -3.13 -0.55 -3.14
CA VAL A 128 -2.73 -0.75 -1.74
C VAL A 128 -3.87 -1.41 -0.95
N ALA A 129 -5.10 -0.92 -1.10
CA ALA A 129 -6.26 -1.48 -0.42
C ALA A 129 -6.53 -2.92 -0.87
N THR A 130 -6.45 -3.20 -2.17
CA THR A 130 -6.58 -4.55 -2.72
C THR A 130 -5.50 -5.46 -2.15
N TYR A 131 -4.23 -5.03 -2.12
CA TYR A 131 -3.13 -5.79 -1.55
C TYR A 131 -3.39 -6.17 -0.10
N ILE A 132 -3.80 -5.21 0.74
CA ILE A 132 -4.13 -5.47 2.16
C ILE A 132 -5.27 -6.49 2.30
N THR A 133 -6.23 -6.49 1.37
CA THR A 133 -7.39 -7.41 1.44
C THR A 133 -7.15 -8.78 0.81
N LEU A 134 -6.06 -8.95 0.07
CA LEU A 134 -5.77 -10.22 -0.61
C LEU A 134 -5.35 -11.27 0.44
N PRO A 135 -5.83 -12.52 0.30
CA PRO A 135 -5.38 -13.59 1.19
C PRO A 135 -3.95 -14.02 0.83
N GLU A 136 -3.13 -14.27 1.85
CA GLU A 136 -1.83 -14.94 1.74
C GLU A 136 -0.74 -14.15 0.99
N THR A 137 -0.80 -12.82 0.99
CA THR A 137 0.23 -11.94 0.42
C THR A 137 1.48 -11.76 1.30
N GLY A 138 1.42 -12.14 2.58
CA GLY A 138 2.41 -11.82 3.62
C GLY A 138 3.80 -12.45 3.47
N ASP A 139 3.99 -13.31 2.47
CA ASP A 139 5.27 -13.99 2.22
C ASP A 139 6.26 -13.14 1.41
N ASN A 140 5.81 -12.09 0.71
CA ASN A 140 6.68 -11.25 -0.12
C ASN A 140 6.34 -9.76 0.00
N GLU A 141 7.36 -8.91 0.19
CA GLU A 141 7.20 -7.47 0.40
C GLU A 141 6.93 -6.68 -0.91
N LEU A 142 5.86 -7.03 -1.62
CA LEU A 142 5.58 -6.53 -2.96
C LEU A 142 5.38 -5.02 -3.00
N LEU A 143 4.64 -4.44 -2.04
CA LEU A 143 4.43 -2.98 -2.00
C LEU A 143 5.75 -2.26 -1.73
N LEU A 144 6.61 -2.84 -0.88
CA LEU A 144 7.94 -2.31 -0.63
C LEU A 144 8.80 -2.27 -1.91
N TRP A 145 8.80 -3.34 -2.69
CA TRP A 145 9.59 -3.40 -3.93
C TRP A 145 9.05 -2.47 -5.03
N ILE A 146 7.71 -2.33 -5.14
CA ILE A 146 7.07 -1.35 -6.03
C ILE A 146 7.46 0.08 -5.61
N TRP A 147 7.36 0.40 -4.32
CA TRP A 147 7.71 1.71 -3.79
C TRP A 147 9.19 2.05 -3.99
N LEU A 148 10.08 1.09 -3.73
CA LEU A 148 11.52 1.24 -3.99
C LEU A 148 11.79 1.46 -5.48
N GLY A 149 11.15 0.69 -6.36
CA GLY A 149 11.26 0.85 -7.79
C GLY A 149 10.87 2.27 -8.25
N ALA A 150 9.73 2.78 -7.78
CA ALA A 150 9.27 4.13 -8.10
C ALA A 150 10.21 5.21 -7.53
N THR A 151 10.75 4.99 -6.34
CA THR A 151 11.73 5.89 -5.72
C THR A 151 13.02 5.96 -6.53
N ILE A 152 13.51 4.82 -7.03
CA ILE A 152 14.69 4.76 -7.90
C ILE A 152 14.40 5.42 -9.25
N ALA A 153 13.24 5.14 -9.86
CA ALA A 153 12.84 5.73 -11.14
C ALA A 153 12.76 7.26 -11.08
N THR A 154 12.28 7.80 -9.95
CA THR A 154 12.23 9.25 -9.68
C THR A 154 13.53 9.81 -9.11
N LYS A 155 14.61 9.02 -9.06
CA LYS A 155 15.93 9.40 -8.53
C LYS A 155 15.87 9.93 -7.09
N GLY A 156 14.90 9.46 -6.31
CA GLY A 156 14.70 9.85 -4.92
C GLY A 156 14.09 11.24 -4.72
N GLN A 157 13.54 11.88 -5.77
CA GLN A 157 12.97 13.23 -5.69
C GLN A 157 11.90 13.38 -4.59
N TYR A 158 11.19 12.30 -4.26
CA TYR A 158 10.07 12.29 -3.31
C TYR A 158 10.40 11.69 -1.93
N ILE A 159 11.65 11.28 -1.66
CA ILE A 159 12.02 10.62 -0.40
C ILE A 159 11.68 11.48 0.82
N HIS A 160 11.94 12.79 0.75
CA HIS A 160 11.63 13.70 1.85
C HIS A 160 10.14 13.74 2.19
N GLN A 161 9.27 13.59 1.20
CA GLN A 161 7.82 13.55 1.39
C GLN A 161 7.39 12.17 1.89
N ALA A 162 7.96 11.10 1.32
CA ALA A 162 7.66 9.73 1.70
C ALA A 162 8.07 9.38 3.14
N LEU A 163 9.13 9.99 3.70
CA LEU A 163 9.51 9.74 5.09
C LEU A 163 8.60 10.44 6.11
N LEU A 164 7.70 11.32 5.67
CA LEU A 164 6.75 12.00 6.54
C LEU A 164 5.53 11.13 6.83
N LEU A 165 5.02 11.26 8.06
CA LEU A 165 3.71 10.72 8.45
C LEU A 165 2.64 11.75 8.10
N PRO A 166 1.67 11.44 7.22
CA PRO A 166 0.65 12.39 6.79
C PRO A 166 -0.16 13.00 7.95
N GLY A 167 -0.38 12.23 9.03
CA GLY A 167 -1.13 12.66 10.21
C GLY A 167 -0.38 13.57 11.19
N VAL A 168 0.96 13.48 11.26
CA VAL A 168 1.75 14.27 12.23
C VAL A 168 1.80 15.73 11.80
N PHE A 169 1.90 16.01 10.50
CA PHE A 169 2.01 17.38 9.98
C PHE A 169 0.69 18.17 10.08
N HIS A 170 -0.45 17.51 9.96
CA HIS A 170 -1.75 18.17 10.13
C HIS A 170 -2.01 18.54 11.59
N LEU A 171 -1.67 17.65 12.53
CA LEU A 171 -1.81 17.93 13.96
C LEU A 171 -0.83 19.01 14.43
N THR A 172 0.43 18.98 13.99
CA THR A 172 1.39 20.03 14.35
C THR A 172 1.03 21.37 13.72
N LYS A 173 0.56 21.43 12.47
CA LYS A 173 0.05 22.68 11.87
C LYS A 173 -1.19 23.21 12.60
N LEU A 174 -2.12 22.35 13.00
CA LEU A 174 -3.29 22.76 13.80
C LEU A 174 -2.92 23.25 15.20
N LEU A 175 -1.92 22.64 15.84
CA LEU A 175 -1.44 23.04 17.16
C LEU A 175 -0.64 24.34 17.10
N LEU A 176 0.20 24.53 16.07
CA LEU A 176 0.99 25.75 15.85
C LEU A 176 0.15 26.91 15.34
N ALA A 177 -0.95 26.67 14.62
CA ALA A 177 -1.89 27.71 14.20
C ALA A 177 -2.80 28.22 15.34
N ARG A 178 -2.75 27.59 16.52
CA ARG A 178 -3.49 27.98 17.73
C ARG A 178 -2.61 28.61 18.81
N LEU A 179 -1.33 28.81 18.54
CA LEU A 179 -0.37 29.56 19.37
C LEU A 179 -0.08 30.91 18.71
#